data_AF-A0A2D8LQ38-F1
#
_entry.id   AF-A0A2D8LQ38-F1
#
_cell.length_a   1.000
_cell.length_b   1.000
_cell.length_c   1.000
_cell.angle_alpha   90.00
_cell.angle_beta   90.00
_cell.angle_gamma   90.00
#
_symmetry.space_group_name_H-M   'P 1'
#
loop_
_entity.id
_entity.type
_entity.pdbx_description
1 polymer ?
#
loop_
_entity_poly.entity_id
_entity_poly.type
_entity_poly.pdbx_seq_one_letter_code
_entity_poly.pdbx_strand_id
1 'polypeptide(L)'
;MPKSLPRGGPNRPIAKMVATQWFRAIGPKILPPLHRFIRRVTAGKFVPGAALVLFSTGARTGLVRETPLESFNKDGSWFLVGSNFAQHHHPAWTTNLLVNP
;
A
#
# COMPACT_ATOMS: atom_id res chain seq x y z
N MET A 1 -26.15 1.26 10.02
CA MET A 1 -24.92 1.71 9.33
C MET A 1 -23.74 1.43 10.23
N PRO A 2 -22.70 0.67 9.84
CA PRO A 2 -21.56 0.51 10.71
C PRO A 2 -20.78 1.83 10.70
N LYS A 3 -20.71 2.49 11.87
CA LYS A 3 -19.83 3.63 12.12
C LYS A 3 -18.42 3.23 11.72
N SER A 4 -17.85 3.87 10.71
CA SER A 4 -16.42 3.79 10.45
C SER A 4 -15.71 4.30 11.70
N LEU A 5 -14.98 3.41 12.38
CA LEU A 5 -14.09 3.81 13.46
C LEU A 5 -13.11 4.87 12.92
N PRO A 6 -12.83 5.95 13.66
CA PRO A 6 -11.72 6.81 13.30
C PRO A 6 -10.47 5.92 13.37
N ARG A 7 -9.88 5.59 12.21
CA ARG A 7 -8.54 5.00 12.18
C ARG A 7 -7.62 6.06 12.75
N GLY A 8 -7.33 5.96 14.06
CA GLY A 8 -6.37 6.82 14.72
C GLY A 8 -5.11 6.82 13.88
N GLY A 9 -4.63 8.01 13.49
CA GLY A 9 -3.37 8.17 12.81
C GLY A 9 -2.27 7.41 13.58
N PRO A 10 -1.17 7.02 12.93
CA PRO A 10 -0.12 6.24 13.56
C PRO A 10 0.19 6.84 14.93
N ASN A 11 0.13 6.02 15.99
CA ASN A 11 0.52 6.44 17.33
C ASN A 11 1.84 7.22 17.18
N ARG A 12 1.91 8.41 17.79
CA ARG A 12 2.99 9.40 17.60
C ARG A 12 4.42 8.80 17.55
N PRO A 13 4.76 7.72 18.29
CA PRO A 13 6.05 7.02 18.15
C PRO A 13 6.27 6.34 16.80
N ILE A 14 5.27 5.64 16.26
CA ILE A 14 5.33 4.94 14.97
C ILE A 14 5.53 5.95 13.85
N ALA A 15 4.77 7.07 13.88
CA ALA A 15 4.89 8.15 12.91
C ALA A 15 6.33 8.71 12.85
N LYS A 16 6.96 8.91 14.02
CA LYS A 16 8.36 9.35 14.10
C LYS A 16 9.33 8.31 13.53
N MET A 17 9.13 7.03 13.84
CA MET A 17 9.97 5.94 13.35
C MET A 17 9.96 5.86 11.82
N VAL A 18 8.78 5.85 11.19
CA VAL A 18 8.66 5.73 9.72
C VAL A 18 9.20 6.96 8.97
N ALA A 19 9.33 8.10 9.66
CA ALA A 19 9.91 9.32 9.10
C ALA A 19 11.46 9.33 9.07
N THR A 20 12.12 8.38 9.74
CA THR A 20 13.59 8.35 9.84
C THR A 20 14.29 7.93 8.53
N GLN A 21 15.54 8.37 8.34
CA GLN A 21 16.34 8.03 7.15
C GLN A 21 16.67 6.54 7.05
N TRP A 22 16.99 5.88 8.18
CA TRP A 22 17.28 4.45 8.17
C TRP A 22 16.04 3.63 7.76
N PHE A 23 14.84 4.04 8.19
CA PHE A 23 13.60 3.39 7.78
C PHE A 23 13.38 3.53 6.28
N ARG A 24 13.62 4.71 5.71
CA ARG A 24 13.54 4.92 4.24
C ARG A 24 14.55 4.05 3.47
N ALA A 25 15.74 3.82 4.02
CA ALA A 25 16.77 3.01 3.36
C ALA A 25 16.48 1.49 3.42
N ILE A 26 15.96 1.02 4.56
CA ILE A 26 15.83 -0.41 4.87
C ILE A 26 14.38 -0.91 4.73
N GLY A 27 13.42 -0.14 5.24
CA GLY A 27 12.00 -0.50 5.28
C GLY A 27 11.45 -0.97 3.93
N PRO A 28 11.67 -0.26 2.82
CA PRO A 28 11.15 -0.67 1.51
C PRO A 28 11.72 -1.98 0.98
N LYS A 29 12.88 -2.42 1.50
CA LYS A 29 13.49 -3.70 1.11
C LYS A 29 12.94 -4.87 1.91
N ILE A 30 12.54 -4.64 3.16
CA ILE A 30 12.12 -5.68 4.10
C ILE A 30 10.61 -5.85 4.14
N LEU A 31 9.85 -4.74 4.13
CA LEU A 31 8.41 -4.76 4.33
C LEU A 31 7.64 -5.51 3.22
N PRO A 32 7.93 -5.32 1.91
CA PRO A 32 7.18 -6.05 0.88
C PRO A 32 7.38 -7.58 0.93
N PRO A 33 8.59 -8.12 1.10
CA PRO A 33 8.77 -9.56 1.36
C PRO A 33 8.00 -10.05 2.60
N LEU A 34 8.07 -9.30 3.71
CA LEU A 34 7.34 -9.64 4.94
C LEU A 34 5.83 -9.66 4.74
N HIS A 35 5.27 -8.65 4.07
CA HIS A 35 3.85 -8.59 3.74
C HIS A 35 3.42 -9.79 2.86
N ARG A 36 4.25 -10.19 1.88
CA ARG A 36 4.00 -11.38 1.06
C ARG A 36 4.03 -12.67 1.88
N PHE A 37 4.97 -12.79 2.82
CA PHE A 37 5.03 -13.92 3.73
C PHE A 37 3.77 -14.00 4.60
N ILE A 38 3.38 -12.89 5.25
CA ILE A 38 2.16 -12.80 6.08
C ILE A 38 0.92 -13.16 5.26
N ARG A 39 0.81 -12.62 4.05
CA ARG A 39 -0.28 -12.96 3.13
C ARG A 39 -0.32 -14.46 2.85
N ARG A 40 0.82 -15.09 2.60
CA ARG A 40 0.90 -16.52 2.29
C ARG A 40 0.49 -17.39 3.49
N VAL A 41 1.01 -17.09 4.68
CA VAL A 41 0.67 -17.87 5.89
C VAL A 41 -0.76 -17.63 6.38
N THR A 42 -1.37 -16.49 6.02
CA THR A 42 -2.78 -16.20 6.30
C THR A 42 -3.72 -16.66 5.19
N ALA A 43 -3.23 -17.44 4.22
CA ALA A 43 -3.99 -17.89 3.05
C ALA A 43 -4.71 -16.74 2.30
N GLY A 44 -4.06 -15.59 2.20
CA GLY A 44 -4.58 -14.40 1.53
C GLY A 44 -5.50 -13.52 2.37
N LYS A 45 -5.82 -13.90 3.61
CA LYS A 45 -6.81 -13.21 4.44
C LYS A 45 -6.31 -11.90 5.05
N PHE A 46 -5.00 -11.67 5.11
CA PHE A 46 -4.45 -10.50 5.78
C PHE A 46 -3.17 -9.98 5.12
N VAL A 47 -3.13 -8.66 4.92
CA VAL A 47 -1.92 -7.91 4.57
C VAL A 47 -1.87 -6.69 5.48
N PRO A 48 -0.79 -6.47 6.25
CA PRO A 48 -0.70 -5.32 7.15
C PRO A 48 -0.94 -3.99 6.42
N GLY A 49 -1.81 -3.15 6.99
CA GLY A 49 -2.18 -1.84 6.43
C GLY A 49 -3.17 -1.88 5.26
N ALA A 50 -3.24 -2.97 4.50
CA ALA A 50 -4.09 -2.99 3.31
C ALA A 50 -5.59 -2.98 3.65
N ALA A 51 -6.33 -2.07 3.01
CA ALA A 51 -7.79 -2.02 3.09
C ALA A 51 -8.46 -2.56 1.82
N LEU A 52 -7.73 -2.62 0.70
CA LEU A 52 -8.15 -3.24 -0.54
C LEU A 52 -6.97 -3.81 -1.32
N VAL A 53 -7.30 -4.52 -2.39
CA VAL A 53 -6.34 -5.02 -3.37
C VAL A 53 -6.65 -4.38 -4.72
N LEU A 54 -5.68 -3.65 -5.27
CA LEU A 54 -5.74 -3.07 -6.60
C LEU A 54 -5.21 -4.08 -7.63
N PHE A 55 -6.01 -4.37 -8.65
CA PHE A 55 -5.56 -5.06 -9.85
C PHE A 55 -5.31 -4.02 -10.95
N SER A 56 -4.12 -4.05 -11.57
CA SER A 56 -3.74 -3.12 -12.64
C SER A 56 -3.00 -3.84 -13.76
N THR A 57 -3.07 -3.32 -14.98
CA THR A 57 -2.32 -3.87 -16.12
C THR A 57 -0.92 -3.27 -16.16
N GLY A 58 0.12 -4.11 -16.13
CA GLY A 58 1.50 -3.66 -16.14
C GLY A 58 1.83 -2.87 -17.41
N ALA A 59 2.11 -1.56 -17.30
CA ALA A 59 2.28 -0.66 -18.45
C ALA A 59 3.34 -1.13 -19.46
N ARG A 60 4.38 -1.82 -19.00
CA ARG A 60 5.43 -2.38 -19.86
C ARG A 60 5.19 -3.82 -20.30
N THR A 61 4.44 -4.58 -19.51
CA THR A 61 4.40 -6.06 -19.63
C THR A 61 3.05 -6.61 -20.07
N GLY A 62 1.97 -5.83 -20.01
CA GLY A 62 0.60 -6.31 -20.22
C GLY A 62 0.04 -7.25 -19.14
N LEU A 63 0.89 -7.78 -18.25
CA LEU A 63 0.45 -8.69 -17.18
C LEU A 63 -0.37 -8.00 -16.09
N VAL A 64 -1.38 -8.71 -15.56
CA VAL A 64 -2.15 -8.28 -14.38
C VAL A 64 -1.24 -8.25 -13.15
N ARG A 65 -1.28 -7.13 -12.42
CA ARG A 65 -0.49 -6.87 -11.21
C ARG A 65 -1.43 -6.63 -10.04
N GLU A 66 -1.21 -7.38 -8.97
CA GLU A 66 -1.93 -7.24 -7.72
C GLU A 66 -1.12 -6.36 -6.73
N THR A 67 -1.75 -5.32 -6.19
CA THR A 67 -1.13 -4.42 -5.20
C THR A 67 -2.07 -4.21 -4.01
N PRO A 68 -1.81 -4.83 -2.84
CA PRO A 68 -2.51 -4.50 -1.61
C PRO A 68 -2.18 -3.06 -1.19
N LEU A 69 -3.20 -2.24 -0.94
CA LEU A 69 -3.02 -0.82 -0.66
C LEU A 69 -3.73 -0.40 0.63
N GLU A 70 -3.03 0.42 1.40
CA GLU A 70 -3.69 1.35 2.31
C GLU A 70 -4.56 2.29 1.49
N SER A 71 -5.84 2.33 1.84
CA SER A 71 -6.83 3.16 1.18
C SER A 71 -7.88 3.62 2.17
N PHE A 72 -8.60 4.64 1.77
CA PHE A 72 -9.83 5.03 2.43
C PHE A 72 -10.93 5.23 1.39
N ASN A 73 -12.16 4.93 1.80
CA ASN A 73 -13.35 5.23 1.02
C ASN A 73 -14.00 6.48 1.62
N LYS A 74 -14.38 7.42 0.76
CA LYS A 74 -15.20 8.56 1.13
C LYS A 74 -16.26 8.73 0.06
N ASP A 75 -17.52 8.72 0.50
CA ASP A 75 -18.69 8.96 -0.35
C ASP A 75 -18.73 8.06 -1.61
N GLY A 76 -18.40 6.78 -1.46
CA GLY A 76 -18.39 5.80 -2.54
C GLY A 76 -17.13 5.82 -3.41
N SER A 77 -16.25 6.80 -3.23
CA SER A 77 -14.99 6.92 -3.96
C SER A 77 -13.82 6.37 -3.15
N TRP A 78 -12.94 5.62 -3.81
CA TRP A 78 -11.70 5.11 -3.20
C TRP A 78 -10.55 6.06 -3.46
N PHE A 79 -9.82 6.37 -2.40
CA PHE A 79 -8.62 7.20 -2.43
C PHE A 79 -7.40 6.33 -2.13
N LEU A 80 -6.45 6.35 -3.07
CA LEU A 80 -5.20 5.61 -3.03
C LEU A 80 -4.03 6.60 -2.97
N VAL A 81 -3.01 6.32 -2.17
CA VAL A 81 -1.83 7.20 -2.04
C VAL A 81 -0.59 6.49 -2.57
N GLY A 82 -0.02 7.01 -3.66
CA GLY A 82 1.23 6.54 -4.26
C GLY A 82 2.50 6.96 -3.51
N SER A 83 2.54 6.79 -2.19
CA SER A 83 3.64 7.32 -1.34
C SER A 83 4.98 6.62 -1.55
N ASN A 84 4.96 5.34 -1.93
CA ASN A 84 6.13 4.48 -2.14
C ASN A 84 7.22 4.62 -1.05
N PHE A 85 6.82 4.62 0.23
CA PHE A 85 7.72 4.79 1.37
C PHE A 85 8.62 6.04 1.28
N ALA A 86 8.11 7.11 0.65
CA ALA A 86 8.82 8.37 0.40
C ALA A 86 10.08 8.22 -0.48
N GLN A 87 10.14 7.20 -1.34
CA GLN A 87 11.20 7.10 -2.35
C GLN A 87 11.04 8.14 -3.46
N HIS A 88 12.14 8.41 -4.17
CA HIS A 88 12.20 9.40 -5.25
C HIS A 88 11.29 9.08 -6.45
N HIS A 89 10.94 7.80 -6.66
CA HIS A 89 10.08 7.40 -7.76
C HIS A 89 8.70 6.96 -7.26
N HIS A 90 7.70 7.15 -8.11
CA HIS A 90 6.34 6.65 -7.85
C HIS A 90 6.29 5.12 -7.92
N PRO A 91 5.33 4.48 -7.23
CA PRO A 91 5.20 3.03 -7.27
C PRO A 91 4.63 2.60 -8.64
N ALA A 92 5.05 1.44 -9.15
CA ALA A 92 4.72 1.03 -10.51
C ALA A 92 3.21 1.02 -10.84
N TRP A 93 2.35 0.75 -9.85
CA TRP A 93 0.90 0.73 -10.05
C TRP A 93 0.32 2.10 -10.45
N THR A 94 0.93 3.22 -10.06
CA THR A 94 0.45 4.54 -10.50
C THR A 94 0.68 4.72 -11.99
N THR A 95 1.85 4.32 -12.48
CA THR A 95 2.15 4.33 -13.92
C THR A 95 1.25 3.35 -14.68
N ASN A 96 0.96 2.19 -14.12
CA ASN A 96 0.01 1.24 -14.71
C ASN A 96 -1.36 1.89 -14.93
N LEU A 97 -1.92 2.57 -13.92
CA LEU A 97 -3.21 3.24 -14.03
C LEU A 97 -3.19 4.46 -14.96
N LEU A 98 -2.08 5.20 -15.02
CA LEU A 98 -1.93 6.32 -15.97
C LEU A 98 -1.96 5.85 -17.43
N VAL A 99 -1.50 4.63 -17.70
CA VAL A 99 -1.49 4.04 -19.04
C VAL A 99 -2.79 3.27 -19.34
N ASN A 100 -3.34 2.57 -18.35
CA ASN A 100 -4.55 1.77 -18.44
C ASN A 100 -5.37 1.91 -17.14
N PRO A 101 -6.26 2.92 -17.06
CA PRO A 101 -7.08 3.23 -15.89
C PRO A 101 -8.11 2.15 -15.57
#